data_AF-A0A1E7WDT7-F1
#
_entry.id   AF-A0A1E7WDT7-F1
#
_cell.length_a   1.000
_cell.length_b   1.000
_cell.length_c   1.000
_cell.angle_alpha   90.00
_cell.angle_beta   90.00
_cell.angle_gamma   90.00
#
_symmetry.space_group_name_H-M   'P 1'
#
loop_
_entity.id
_entity.type
_entity.pdbx_description
1 polymer ?
#
loop_
_entity_poly.entity_id
_entity_poly.type
_entity_poly.pdbx_seq_one_letter_code
_entity_poly.pdbx_strand_id
1 'polypeptide(L)' 'MSIKEITSSPTYNPNRVLDAIIEKLQLKNDAALSRALEVAPPVISKIRHNTLPIGATILIRMHEISDFSIRELREMMAN' A
#
# COMPACT_ATOMS: atom_id res chain seq x y z
N MET A 1 1.34 0.41 16.39
CA MET A 1 -0.07 0.49 15.96
C MET A 1 -0.34 -0.67 15.01
N SER A 2 -1.41 -1.42 15.25
CA SER A 2 -1.89 -2.51 14.39
C SER A 2 -2.37 -1.96 13.04
N ILE A 3 -2.34 -2.79 11.99
CA ILE A 3 -2.84 -2.39 10.67
C ILE A 3 -4.31 -1.95 10.74
N LYS A 4 -5.12 -2.64 11.55
CA LYS A 4 -6.54 -2.33 11.74
C LYS A 4 -6.74 -0.92 12.30
N GLU A 5 -5.96 -0.55 13.31
CA GLU A 5 -6.01 0.77 13.94
C GLU A 5 -5.62 1.88 12.94
N ILE A 6 -4.57 1.66 12.15
CA ILE A 6 -4.13 2.63 11.13
C ILE A 6 -5.21 2.81 10.06
N THR A 7 -5.75 1.73 9.50
CA THR A 7 -6.75 1.80 8.41
C THR A 7 -8.10 2.38 8.84
N SER A 8 -8.36 2.48 10.14
CA SER A 8 -9.56 3.13 10.69
C SER A 8 -9.27 4.54 11.24
N SER A 9 -8.02 5.01 11.19
CA SER A 9 -7.63 6.35 11.62
C SER A 9 -8.12 7.41 10.63
N PRO A 10 -8.56 8.60 11.10
CA PRO A 10 -8.80 9.76 10.25
C PRO A 10 -7.57 10.18 9.42
N THR A 11 -6.38 9.75 9.85
CA THR A 11 -5.11 10.08 9.20
C THR A 11 -4.61 9.03 8.24
N TYR A 12 -5.40 7.97 7.99
CA TYR A 12 -5.07 6.94 7.01
C TYR A 12 -4.94 7.53 5.61
N ASN A 13 -3.76 7.38 5.00
CA ASN A 13 -3.51 7.78 3.62
C ASN A 13 -2.70 6.70 2.89
N PRO A 14 -3.35 5.75 2.19
CA PRO A 14 -2.65 4.69 1.47
C PRO A 14 -1.89 5.20 0.24
N ASN A 15 -2.21 6.39 -0.30
CA ASN A 15 -1.52 6.89 -1.49
C ASN A 15 -0.02 7.02 -1.25
N ARG A 16 0.39 7.46 -0.05
CA ARG A 16 1.81 7.63 0.30
C ARG A 16 2.61 6.34 0.18
N VAL A 17 2.10 5.23 0.70
CA VAL A 17 2.80 3.94 0.61
C VAL A 17 2.79 3.39 -0.82
N LEU A 18 1.69 3.56 -1.56
CA LEU A 18 1.61 3.12 -2.96
C LEU A 18 2.59 3.91 -3.84
N ASP A 19 2.68 5.22 -3.66
CA ASP A 19 3.60 6.10 -4.38
C ASP A 19 5.06 5.79 -4.05
N ALA A 20 5.37 5.58 -2.77
CA ALA A 20 6.71 5.18 -2.33
C ALA A 20 7.16 3.86 -2.96
N ILE A 21 6.26 2.88 -3.11
CA ILE A 21 6.57 1.60 -3.75
C ILE A 21 6.72 1.76 -5.27
N ILE A 22 5.87 2.56 -5.92
CA ILE A 22 6.00 2.88 -7.35
C ILE A 22 7.37 3.50 -7.62
N GLU A 23 7.77 4.48 -6.81
CA GLU A 23 9.06 5.13 -6.92
C GLU A 23 10.22 4.16 -6.64
N LYS A 24 10.17 3.43 -5.53
CA LYS A 24 11.20 2.45 -5.12
C LYS A 24 11.47 1.40 -6.19
N LEU A 25 10.42 0.92 -6.86
CA LEU A 25 10.49 -0.14 -7.87
C LEU A 25 10.53 0.39 -9.30
N GLN A 26 10.60 1.72 -9.49
CA GLN A 26 10.63 2.37 -10.80
C GLN A 26 9.46 1.93 -11.71
N LEU A 27 8.27 1.77 -11.11
CA LEU A 27 7.08 1.35 -11.83
C LEU A 27 6.48 2.52 -12.58
N LYS A 28 5.94 2.24 -13.77
CA LYS A 28 5.34 3.29 -14.60
C LYS A 28 4.04 3.86 -14.03
N ASN A 29 3.23 3.04 -13.37
CA ASN A 29 1.88 3.40 -12.90
C ASN A 29 1.26 2.32 -12.00
N ASP A 30 0.05 2.58 -11.51
CA ASP A 30 -0.76 1.67 -10.70
C ASP A 30 -1.06 0.32 -11.36
N ALA A 31 -1.15 0.25 -12.69
CA ALA A 31 -1.33 -1.03 -13.37
C ALA A 31 -0.06 -1.89 -13.26
N ALA A 32 1.12 -1.30 -13.32
CA ALA A 32 2.37 -2.01 -13.04
C ALA A 32 2.45 -2.43 -11.57
N LEU A 33 2.05 -1.54 -10.64
CA LEU A 33 1.96 -1.86 -9.22
C LEU A 33 1.03 -3.04 -8.93
N SER A 34 -0.15 -3.07 -9.56
CA SER A 34 -1.11 -4.17 -9.38
C SER A 34 -0.51 -5.53 -9.73
N ARG A 35 0.27 -5.60 -10.82
CA ARG A 35 0.96 -6.82 -11.23
C ARG A 35 2.07 -7.21 -10.25
N ALA A 36 2.87 -6.25 -9.81
CA ALA A 36 3.94 -6.49 -8.84
C ALA A 36 3.40 -7.00 -7.49
N LEU A 37 2.23 -6.50 -7.07
CA LEU A 37 1.54 -6.94 -5.86
C LEU A 37 0.63 -8.17 -6.07
N GLU A 38 0.58 -8.74 -7.28
CA GLU A 38 -0.26 -9.89 -7.64
C GLU A 38 -1.76 -9.68 -7.33
N VAL A 39 -2.25 -8.45 -7.53
CA VAL A 39 -3.67 -8.10 -7.37
C VAL A 39 -4.25 -7.58 -8.67
N ALA A 40 -5.57 -7.71 -8.83
CA ALA A 40 -6.25 -7.12 -9.97
C ALA A 40 -6.19 -5.58 -9.92
N PRO A 41 -6.13 -4.87 -11.07
CA PRO A 41 -6.10 -3.39 -11.10
C PRO A 41 -7.21 -2.70 -10.29
N PRO A 42 -8.47 -3.21 -10.22
CA PRO A 42 -9.51 -2.62 -9.39
C PRO A 42 -9.18 -2.60 -7.89
N VAL A 43 -8.32 -3.49 -7.39
CA VAL A 43 -7.88 -3.51 -5.98
C VAL A 43 -7.08 -2.26 -5.67
N ILE A 44 -6.06 -1.95 -6.49
CA ILE A 44 -5.24 -0.74 -6.33
C ILE A 44 -6.10 0.52 -6.47
N SER A 45 -6.99 0.56 -7.47
CA SER A 45 -7.91 1.69 -7.64
C SER A 45 -8.78 1.88 -6.39
N LYS A 46 -9.38 0.83 -5.83
CA LYS A 46 -10.20 0.95 -4.61
C LYS A 46 -9.41 1.42 -3.40
N ILE A 47 -8.15 1.00 -3.26
CA ILE A 47 -7.24 1.44 -2.20
C ILE A 47 -6.91 2.93 -2.35
N ARG A 48 -6.55 3.39 -3.56
CA ARG A 48 -6.29 4.80 -3.89
C ARG A 48 -7.44 5.72 -3.48
N HIS A 49 -8.67 5.25 -3.69
CA HIS A 49 -9.90 5.96 -3.38
C HIS A 49 -10.44 5.70 -1.96
N ASN A 50 -9.67 5.06 -1.06
CA ASN A 50 -10.06 4.76 0.31
C ASN A 50 -11.37 3.94 0.46
N THR A 51 -11.76 3.19 -0.58
CA THR A 51 -12.95 2.30 -0.56
C THR A 51 -12.60 0.85 -0.20
N LEU A 52 -11.31 0.53 -0.14
CA LEU A 52 -10.78 -0.75 0.29
C LEU A 52 -9.52 -0.50 1.15
N PRO A 53 -9.50 -0.90 2.44
CA PRO A 53 -8.30 -0.78 3.26
C PRO A 53 -7.22 -1.78 2.83
N ILE A 54 -5.95 -1.43 3.09
CA ILE A 54 -4.85 -2.37 2.92
C ILE A 54 -4.94 -3.44 4.02
N GLY A 55 -5.09 -4.70 3.60
CA GLY A 55 -5.08 -5.86 4.48
C GLY A 55 -3.68 -6.42 4.71
N ALA A 56 -3.57 -7.36 5.66
CA ALA A 56 -2.29 -7.98 6.05
C ALA A 56 -1.58 -8.67 4.87
N THR A 57 -2.31 -9.37 4.01
CA THR A 57 -1.73 -10.07 2.84
C THR A 57 -1.05 -9.10 1.88
N ILE A 58 -1.73 -7.99 1.53
CA ILE A 58 -1.14 -6.96 0.66
C ILE A 58 0.06 -6.31 1.34
N LEU A 59 -0.04 -6.03 2.64
CA LEU A 59 1.07 -5.45 3.41
C LEU A 59 2.32 -6.34 3.43
N ILE A 60 2.15 -7.66 3.55
CA ILE A 60 3.25 -8.63 3.46
C ILE A 60 3.88 -8.59 2.06
N ARG A 61 3.05 -8.61 1.00
CA ARG A 61 3.56 -8.51 -0.38
C ARG A 61 4.32 -7.21 -0.62
N MET A 62 3.83 -6.09 -0.11
CA MET A 62 4.53 -4.80 -0.16
C MET A 62 5.91 -4.88 0.49
N HIS A 63 6.02 -5.49 1.67
CA HIS A 63 7.30 -5.69 2.36
C HIS A 63 8.28 -6.50 1.51
N GLU A 64 7.82 -7.63 0.98
CA GLU A 64 8.66 -8.56 0.20
C GLU A 64 9.21 -7.95 -1.09
N ILE A 65 8.41 -7.15 -1.80
CA ILE A 65 8.83 -6.61 -3.10
C ILE A 65 9.62 -5.30 -3.01
N SER A 66 9.44 -4.53 -1.93
CA SER A 66 9.99 -3.18 -1.81
C SER A 66 11.20 -3.07 -0.89
N ASP A 67 11.50 -4.12 -0.11
CA ASP A 67 12.47 -4.13 1.00
C ASP A 67 12.17 -3.12 2.13
N PHE A 68 11.02 -2.45 2.11
CA PHE A 68 10.58 -1.64 3.26
C PHE A 68 10.15 -2.56 4.38
N SER A 69 10.57 -2.27 5.61
CA SER A 69 10.06 -2.95 6.78
C SER A 69 8.56 -2.69 6.95
N ILE A 70 7.85 -3.63 7.57
CA ILE A 70 6.42 -3.46 7.87
C ILE A 70 6.18 -2.21 8.74
N ARG A 71 7.17 -1.79 9.54
CA ARG A 71 7.08 -0.54 10.31
C ARG A 71 7.05 0.68 9.39
N GLU A 72 8.01 0.79 8.46
CA GLU A 72 8.07 1.90 7.50
C GLU A 72 6.80 1.98 6.65
N LEU A 73 6.30 0.83 6.17
CA LEU A 73 5.06 0.79 5.40
C LEU A 73 3.85 1.33 6.20
N ARG A 74 3.75 0.96 7.47
CA ARG A 74 2.72 1.48 8.40
C ARG A 74 2.85 2.97 8.67
N GLU A 75 4.08 3.46 8.83
CA GLU A 75 4.36 4.88 9.02
C GLU A 75 4.02 5.70 7.77
N MET A 76 4.25 5.16 6.57
CA MET A 76 3.82 5.80 5.33
C MET A 76 2.30 5.88 5.19
N MET A 77 1.57 4.87 5.68
CA MET A 77 0.10 4.86 5.68
C MET A 77 -0.54 5.79 6.71
N ALA A 78 0.19 6.13 7.76
CA ALA A 78 -0.25 7.06 8.79
C ALA A 78 0.18 8.48 8.42
N ASN A 79 -0.68 9.44 8.71
CA ASN A 79 -0.30 10.84 8.84
C ASN A 79 -0.41 11.25 10.31
#